data_AF-A6YFF6-F1
#
_entry.id   AF-A6YFF6-F1
#
_cell.length_a   1.000
_cell.length_b   1.000
_cell.length_c   1.000
_cell.angle_alpha   90.00
_cell.angle_beta   90.00
_cell.angle_gamma   90.00
#
_symmetry.space_group_name_H-M   'P 1'
#
loop_
_entity.id
_entity.type
_entity.pdbx_description
1 polymer ?
#
loop_
_entity_poly.entity_id
_entity_poly.type
_entity_poly.pdbx_seq_one_letter_code
_entity_poly.pdbx_strand_id
1 'polypeptide(L)'
;MTFTPQALREWARGSLPCEAATELLLRAFNGRFAQAGWPWMHSDEQGRSWIDFEAIPENIDGLSGGEHRFLMIAASLGGDEQVALSDVVPGLDRALLDLVLAALAHAAGSHQDSVILEKPEGVLGFERVDTLYPWPKDAPALRVIDGGQN
;
A
#
# COMPACT_ATOMS: atom_id res chain seq x y z
N MET A 1 -22.33 -5.88 -2.46
CA MET A 1 -21.40 -5.54 -3.56
C MET A 1 -20.02 -6.07 -3.19
N THR A 2 -19.26 -6.59 -4.15
CA THR A 2 -17.97 -7.23 -3.88
C THR A 2 -16.87 -6.40 -4.53
N PHE A 3 -15.95 -5.90 -3.71
CA PHE A 3 -14.73 -5.26 -4.19
C PHE A 3 -13.79 -6.35 -4.71
N THR A 4 -13.27 -6.19 -5.93
CA THR A 4 -12.24 -7.10 -6.44
C THR A 4 -10.87 -6.43 -6.36
N PRO A 5 -9.81 -7.16 -5.97
CA PRO A 5 -8.46 -6.61 -5.99
C PRO A 5 -8.05 -6.03 -7.35
N GLN A 6 -8.54 -6.63 -8.44
CA GLN A 6 -8.24 -6.15 -9.78
C GLN A 6 -8.89 -4.79 -10.08
N ALA A 7 -10.16 -4.60 -9.71
CA ALA A 7 -10.83 -3.32 -9.93
C ALA A 7 -10.16 -2.18 -9.16
N LEU A 8 -9.72 -2.42 -7.93
CA LEU A 8 -8.99 -1.43 -7.13
C LEU A 8 -7.62 -1.09 -7.73
N ARG A 9 -6.89 -2.08 -8.23
CA ARG A 9 -5.63 -1.85 -8.97
C ARG A 9 -5.85 -1.05 -10.25
N GLU A 10 -6.94 -1.31 -10.96
CA GLU A 10 -7.28 -0.56 -12.18
C GLU A 10 -7.63 0.89 -11.88
N TRP A 11 -8.37 1.13 -10.79
CA TRP A 11 -8.68 2.48 -10.32
C TRP A 11 -7.43 3.25 -9.89
N ALA A 12 -6.52 2.64 -9.13
CA ALA A 12 -5.32 3.30 -8.62
C ALA A 12 -4.27 3.59 -9.70
N ARG A 13 -4.37 2.94 -10.86
CA ARG A 13 -3.36 3.00 -11.93
C ARG A 13 -3.08 4.43 -12.39
N GLY A 14 -1.79 4.76 -12.48
CA GLY A 14 -1.33 6.06 -12.98
C GLY A 14 -0.84 7.02 -11.90
N SER A 15 -1.01 6.65 -10.62
CA SER A 15 -0.36 7.32 -9.49
C SER A 15 0.39 6.27 -8.67
N LEU A 16 1.72 6.24 -8.75
CA LEU A 16 2.54 5.23 -8.06
C LEU A 16 2.33 5.22 -6.53
N PRO A 17 2.18 6.37 -5.84
CA PRO A 17 1.82 6.40 -4.43
C PRO A 17 0.44 5.78 -4.16
N CYS A 18 -0.57 6.08 -4.98
CA CYS A 18 -1.91 5.50 -4.83
C CYS A 18 -1.94 3.99 -5.13
N GLU A 19 -1.19 3.54 -6.14
CA GLU A 19 -0.97 2.11 -6.41
C GLU A 19 -0.33 1.42 -5.20
N ALA A 20 0.71 2.01 -4.61
CA ALA A 20 1.39 1.47 -3.44
C ALA A 20 0.47 1.39 -2.21
N ALA A 21 -0.30 2.44 -1.94
CA ALA A 21 -1.29 2.47 -0.85
C ALA A 21 -2.38 1.42 -1.05
N THR A 22 -2.85 1.24 -2.29
CA THR A 22 -3.82 0.21 -2.64
C THR A 22 -3.25 -1.19 -2.40
N GLU A 23 -2.00 -1.45 -2.81
CA GLU A 23 -1.33 -2.73 -2.55
C GLU A 23 -1.13 -3.00 -1.06
N LEU A 24 -0.87 -1.97 -0.24
CA LEU A 24 -0.82 -2.13 1.22
C LEU A 24 -2.13 -2.70 1.77
N LEU A 25 -3.28 -2.12 1.41
CA LEU A 25 -4.58 -2.60 1.89
C LEU A 25 -4.94 -3.98 1.35
N LEU A 26 -4.55 -4.30 0.11
CA LEU A 26 -4.81 -5.59 -0.52
C LEU A 26 -3.97 -6.73 0.06
N ARG A 27 -2.72 -6.46 0.45
CA ARG A 27 -1.76 -7.49 0.88
C ARG A 27 -1.73 -7.69 2.39
N ALA A 28 -1.91 -6.64 3.17
CA ALA A 28 -1.94 -6.75 4.62
C ALA A 28 -3.26 -7.35 5.10
N PHE A 29 -3.21 -8.04 6.26
CA PHE A 29 -4.37 -8.59 6.95
C PHE A 29 -5.32 -9.39 6.05
N ASN A 30 -4.78 -10.14 5.07
CA ASN A 30 -5.55 -10.87 4.06
C ASN A 30 -6.59 -10.00 3.32
N GLY A 31 -6.25 -8.73 3.07
CA GLY A 31 -7.12 -7.80 2.37
C GLY A 31 -8.25 -7.23 3.23
N ARG A 32 -8.26 -7.45 4.56
CA ARG A 32 -9.37 -7.03 5.47
C ARG A 32 -9.77 -5.57 5.26
N PHE A 33 -8.81 -4.67 5.11
CA PHE A 33 -9.05 -3.23 4.97
C PHE A 33 -9.44 -2.78 3.55
N ALA A 34 -9.48 -3.71 2.58
CA ALA A 34 -9.99 -3.49 1.23
C ALA A 34 -11.36 -4.18 0.99
N GLN A 35 -12.00 -4.70 2.05
CA GLN A 35 -13.32 -5.34 1.98
C GLN A 35 -14.46 -4.33 2.11
N ALA A 36 -15.65 -4.74 1.65
CA ALA A 36 -16.87 -3.98 1.84
C ALA A 36 -17.16 -3.74 3.33
N GLY A 37 -17.71 -2.57 3.66
CA GLY A 37 -18.14 -2.22 5.01
C GLY A 37 -17.20 -1.25 5.74
N TRP A 38 -15.99 -1.05 5.25
CA TRP A 38 -15.14 0.05 5.71
C TRP A 38 -15.65 1.39 5.16
N PRO A 39 -15.63 2.47 5.96
CA PRO A 39 -16.13 3.79 5.54
C PRO A 39 -15.42 4.38 4.31
N TRP A 40 -14.15 4.01 4.09
CA TRP A 40 -13.35 4.44 2.94
C TRP A 40 -13.54 3.58 1.68
N MET A 41 -14.38 2.55 1.71
CA MET A 41 -14.58 1.64 0.57
C MET A 41 -15.87 1.97 -0.17
N HIS A 42 -15.75 2.52 -1.38
CA HIS A 42 -16.89 2.99 -2.15
C HIS A 42 -17.08 2.27 -3.47
N SER A 43 -18.34 2.13 -3.87
CA SER A 43 -18.71 1.69 -5.21
C SER A 43 -19.93 2.43 -5.72
N ASP A 44 -19.99 2.66 -7.01
CA ASP A 44 -21.16 3.27 -7.65
C ASP A 44 -22.12 2.24 -8.26
N GLU A 45 -23.22 2.73 -8.83
CA GLU A 45 -24.24 1.90 -9.50
C GLU A 45 -23.69 1.15 -10.73
N GLN A 46 -22.57 1.61 -11.30
CA GLN A 46 -21.90 0.99 -12.45
C GLN A 46 -20.89 -0.08 -12.02
N GLY A 47 -20.72 -0.30 -10.70
CA GLY A 47 -19.80 -1.28 -10.15
C GLY A 47 -18.34 -0.82 -10.15
N ARG A 48 -18.06 0.48 -10.36
CA ARG A 48 -16.71 1.03 -10.20
C ARG A 48 -16.41 1.14 -8.72
N SER A 49 -15.23 0.70 -8.30
CA SER A 49 -14.80 0.70 -6.90
C SER A 49 -13.58 1.61 -6.71
N TRP A 50 -13.55 2.35 -5.60
CA TRP A 50 -12.41 3.18 -5.21
C TRP A 50 -12.21 3.18 -3.70
N ILE A 51 -11.01 3.61 -3.29
CA ILE A 51 -10.64 3.83 -1.89
C ILE A 51 -10.61 5.33 -1.64
N ASP A 52 -11.34 5.79 -0.64
CA ASP A 52 -11.21 7.14 -0.10
C ASP A 52 -10.18 7.14 1.03
N PHE A 53 -8.91 7.37 0.69
CA PHE A 53 -7.83 7.37 1.67
C PHE A 53 -7.96 8.49 2.73
N GLU A 54 -8.68 9.57 2.42
CA GLU A 54 -8.91 10.70 3.31
C GLU A 54 -9.90 10.36 4.42
N ALA A 55 -10.79 9.39 4.18
CA ALA A 55 -11.70 8.88 5.19
C ALA A 55 -11.03 7.95 6.22
N ILE A 56 -9.81 7.47 5.98
CA ILE A 56 -9.16 6.50 6.89
C ILE A 56 -8.89 7.08 8.28
N PRO A 57 -8.22 8.24 8.46
CA PRO A 57 -7.84 8.74 9.79
C PRO A 57 -9.03 8.92 10.75
N GLU A 58 -10.20 9.26 10.22
CA GLU A 58 -11.43 9.48 11.00
C GLU A 58 -12.15 8.19 11.40
N ASN A 59 -11.76 7.03 10.83
CA ASN A 59 -12.53 5.78 10.91
C ASN A 59 -11.71 4.58 11.40
N ILE A 60 -10.58 4.81 12.06
CA ILE A 60 -9.67 3.77 12.57
C ILE A 60 -9.70 3.60 14.10
N ASP A 61 -10.68 4.22 14.76
CA ASP A 61 -10.93 4.03 16.19
C ASP A 61 -11.20 2.54 16.51
N GLY A 62 -10.64 2.06 17.62
CA GLY A 62 -10.80 0.68 18.08
C GLY A 62 -9.86 -0.35 17.42
N LEU A 63 -9.03 0.06 16.46
CA LEU A 63 -7.98 -0.79 15.90
C LEU A 63 -6.76 -0.88 16.83
N SER A 64 -5.96 -1.93 16.67
CA SER A 64 -4.69 -2.02 17.39
C SER A 64 -3.72 -0.93 16.95
N GLY A 65 -2.77 -0.56 17.82
CA GLY A 65 -1.79 0.48 17.48
C GLY A 65 -0.95 0.16 16.22
N GLY A 66 -0.68 -1.12 15.94
CA GLY A 66 0.02 -1.53 14.72
C GLY A 66 -0.81 -1.34 13.45
N GLU A 67 -2.10 -1.68 13.52
CA GLU A 67 -3.06 -1.44 12.42
C GLU A 67 -3.27 0.05 12.18
N HIS A 68 -3.39 0.84 13.24
CA HIS A 68 -3.53 2.30 13.15
C HIS A 68 -2.33 2.91 12.42
N ARG A 69 -1.10 2.60 12.85
CA ARG A 69 0.12 3.11 12.18
C ARG A 69 0.20 2.67 10.72
N PHE A 70 -0.12 1.42 10.43
CA PHE A 70 -0.14 0.89 9.07
C PHE A 70 -1.15 1.64 8.17
N LEU A 71 -2.37 1.86 8.66
CA LEU A 71 -3.40 2.56 7.92
C LEU A 71 -3.10 4.04 7.72
N MET A 72 -2.48 4.71 8.70
CA MET A 72 -2.00 6.09 8.52
C MET A 72 -0.91 6.21 7.44
N ILE A 73 -0.03 5.21 7.31
CA ILE A 73 0.94 5.16 6.20
C ILE A 73 0.22 4.99 4.86
N ALA A 74 -0.79 4.10 4.79
CA ALA A 74 -1.57 3.94 3.57
C ALA A 74 -2.35 5.21 3.19
N ALA A 75 -2.96 5.88 4.17
CA ALA A 75 -3.66 7.16 3.98
C ALA A 75 -2.71 8.26 3.46
N SER A 76 -1.49 8.33 4.00
CA SER A 76 -0.49 9.30 3.58
C SER A 76 0.08 9.05 2.19
N LEU A 77 0.17 7.79 1.74
CA LEU A 77 0.59 7.45 0.38
C LEU A 77 -0.53 7.61 -0.64
N GLY A 78 -1.77 7.30 -0.26
CA GLY A 78 -2.91 7.23 -1.17
C GLY A 78 -3.75 8.51 -1.24
N GLY A 79 -3.62 9.39 -0.27
CA GLY A 79 -4.30 10.68 -0.17
C GLY A 79 -3.35 11.77 0.34
N ASP A 80 -3.92 12.82 0.96
CA ASP A 80 -3.18 14.01 1.39
C ASP A 80 -2.79 14.03 2.88
N GLU A 81 -2.99 12.90 3.59
CA GLU A 81 -2.72 12.81 5.03
C GLU A 81 -1.22 12.96 5.34
N GLN A 82 -0.87 13.82 6.30
CA GLN A 82 0.52 14.04 6.71
C GLN A 82 0.83 13.26 7.99
N VAL A 83 1.85 12.41 7.94
CA VAL A 83 2.29 11.62 9.09
C VAL A 83 3.72 11.92 9.48
N ALA A 84 3.99 11.94 10.79
CA ALA A 84 5.35 11.92 11.29
C ALA A 84 5.88 10.48 11.31
N LEU A 85 6.99 10.22 10.62
CA LEU A 85 7.61 8.87 10.59
C LEU A 85 8.00 8.38 11.99
N SER A 86 8.33 9.29 12.92
CA SER A 86 8.58 8.97 14.33
C SER A 86 7.38 8.34 15.03
N ASP A 87 6.17 8.53 14.50
CA ASP A 87 4.94 8.11 15.13
C ASP A 87 4.41 6.84 14.47
N VAL A 88 4.59 6.71 13.15
CA VAL A 88 4.04 5.59 12.36
C VAL A 88 5.02 4.43 12.12
N VAL A 89 6.33 4.66 12.22
CA VAL A 89 7.32 3.59 12.02
C VAL A 89 7.56 2.76 13.29
N PRO A 90 7.72 3.34 14.49
CA PRO A 90 7.96 2.55 15.68
C PRO A 90 6.80 1.62 16.01
N GLY A 91 7.11 0.35 16.28
CA GLY A 91 6.10 -0.65 16.63
C GLY A 91 5.32 -1.22 15.45
N LEU A 92 5.74 -0.97 14.20
CA LEU A 92 5.44 -1.91 13.10
C LEU A 92 6.17 -3.22 13.39
N ASP A 93 5.45 -4.34 13.28
CA ASP A 93 6.11 -5.64 13.28
C ASP A 93 6.90 -5.85 11.98
N ARG A 94 7.70 -6.91 11.95
CA ARG A 94 8.57 -7.21 10.81
C ARG A 94 7.79 -7.37 9.50
N ALA A 95 6.60 -7.94 9.54
CA ALA A 95 5.82 -8.24 8.35
C ALA A 95 5.13 -6.98 7.80
N LEU A 96 4.63 -6.10 8.67
CA LEU A 96 4.12 -4.79 8.27
C LEU A 96 5.24 -3.89 7.73
N LEU A 97 6.42 -3.88 8.37
CA LEU A 97 7.55 -3.12 7.89
C LEU A 97 8.01 -3.58 6.50
N ASP A 98 8.04 -4.89 6.24
CA ASP A 98 8.38 -5.47 4.94
C ASP A 98 7.45 -4.95 3.82
N LEU A 99 6.14 -4.91 4.10
CA LEU A 99 5.16 -4.33 3.19
C LEU A 99 5.35 -2.82 2.97
N VAL A 100 5.62 -2.07 4.04
CA VAL A 100 5.84 -0.62 3.94
C VAL A 100 7.10 -0.30 3.12
N LEU A 101 8.18 -1.06 3.28
CA LEU A 101 9.39 -0.89 2.47
C LEU A 101 9.12 -1.16 0.98
N ALA A 102 8.37 -2.23 0.67
CA ALA A 102 7.95 -2.51 -0.70
C ALA A 102 7.04 -1.40 -1.27
N ALA A 103 6.13 -0.86 -0.47
CA ALA A 103 5.26 0.24 -0.86
C ALA A 103 6.05 1.52 -1.17
N LEU A 104 7.04 1.87 -0.33
CA LEU A 104 7.90 3.02 -0.58
C LEU A 104 8.74 2.85 -1.85
N ALA A 105 9.29 1.65 -2.08
CA ALA A 105 10.03 1.34 -3.32
C ALA A 105 9.13 1.39 -4.56
N HIS A 106 7.86 0.97 -4.45
CA HIS A 106 6.86 1.09 -5.51
C HIS A 106 6.50 2.54 -5.79
N ALA A 107 6.17 3.30 -4.75
CA ALA A 107 5.80 4.71 -4.83
C ALA A 107 6.93 5.57 -5.43
N ALA A 108 8.19 5.24 -5.10
CA ALA A 108 9.37 5.86 -5.68
C ALA A 108 9.62 5.46 -7.15
N GLY A 109 8.87 4.49 -7.69
CA GLY A 109 9.02 4.05 -9.07
C GLY A 109 10.23 3.17 -9.34
N SER A 110 10.86 2.58 -8.32
CA SER A 110 12.11 1.81 -8.51
C SER A 110 11.95 0.59 -9.43
N HIS A 111 10.74 0.10 -9.62
CA HIS A 111 10.40 -0.96 -10.59
C HIS A 111 10.40 -0.47 -12.06
N GLN A 112 10.55 0.84 -12.27
CA GLN A 112 10.62 1.50 -13.57
C GLN A 112 12.03 2.03 -13.86
N ASP A 113 12.96 1.87 -12.92
CA ASP A 113 14.32 2.38 -13.05
C ASP A 113 15.08 1.72 -14.20
N SER A 114 15.96 2.51 -14.81
CA SER A 114 16.93 2.05 -15.79
C SER A 114 18.29 2.65 -15.50
N VAL A 115 19.33 1.84 -15.70
CA VAL A 115 20.72 2.28 -15.58
C VAL A 115 21.29 2.54 -16.96
N ILE A 116 22.13 3.58 -17.05
CA ILE A 116 22.90 3.86 -18.25
C ILE A 116 24.13 2.95 -18.24
N LEU A 117 24.28 2.19 -19.32
CA LEU A 117 25.44 1.35 -19.56
C LEU A 117 26.30 1.99 -20.64
N GLU A 118 27.58 2.19 -20.36
CA GLU A 118 28.56 2.46 -21.40
C GLU A 118 29.00 1.13 -22.01
N LYS A 119 28.62 0.89 -23.27
CA LYS A 119 29.06 -0.29 -24.02
C LYS A 119 30.46 -0.07 -24.58
N PRO A 120 31.23 -1.14 -24.87
CA PRO A 120 32.42 -1.03 -25.71
C PRO A 120 32.09 -0.24 -26.99
N GLU A 121 33.03 0.57 -27.47
CA GLU A 121 32.88 1.50 -28.62
C GLU A 121 32.19 2.84 -28.29
N GLY A 122 31.87 3.13 -27.02
CA GLY A 122 31.36 4.45 -26.59
C GLY A 122 29.85 4.63 -26.84
N VAL A 123 29.13 3.54 -27.08
CA VAL A 123 27.67 3.57 -27.26
C VAL A 123 26.99 3.50 -25.90
N LEU A 124 26.11 4.47 -25.62
CA LEU A 124 25.26 4.45 -24.44
C LEU A 124 24.07 3.49 -24.67
N GLY A 125 23.85 2.59 -23.71
CA GLY A 125 22.66 1.74 -23.62
C GLY A 125 21.87 2.03 -22.35
N PHE A 126 20.62 1.58 -22.32
CA PHE A 126 19.79 1.57 -21.11
C PHE A 126 19.44 0.13 -20.78
N GLU A 127 19.63 -0.28 -19.53
CA GLU A 127 19.18 -1.56 -19.01
C GLU A 127 18.16 -1.31 -17.90
N ARG A 128 17.02 -2.00 -17.97
CA ARG A 128 16.02 -1.96 -16.90
C ARG A 128 16.55 -2.78 -15.73
N VAL A 129 16.54 -2.19 -14.54
CA VAL A 129 16.91 -2.90 -13.31
C VAL A 129 15.67 -3.39 -12.59
N ASP A 130 15.86 -4.43 -11.78
CA ASP A 130 14.81 -4.91 -10.88
C ASP A 130 14.45 -3.84 -9.84
N THR A 131 13.23 -3.93 -9.31
CA THR A 131 12.77 -3.07 -8.21
C THR A 131 13.74 -3.13 -7.02
N LEU A 132 14.00 -1.97 -6.42
CA LEU A 132 14.92 -1.86 -5.27
C LEU A 132 14.45 -2.72 -4.09
N TYR A 133 13.13 -2.79 -3.90
CA TYR A 133 12.50 -3.62 -2.88
C TYR A 133 11.23 -4.26 -3.44
N PRO A 134 11.22 -5.58 -3.73
CA PRO A 134 10.05 -6.25 -4.27
C PRO A 134 8.98 -6.46 -3.20
N TRP A 135 7.72 -6.50 -3.62
CA TRP A 135 6.64 -6.96 -2.75
C TRP A 135 6.89 -8.40 -2.27
N PRO A 136 6.57 -8.73 -1.00
CA PRO A 136 6.65 -10.09 -0.50
C PRO A 136 5.80 -11.05 -1.36
N LYS A 137 6.35 -12.23 -1.65
CA LYS A 137 5.69 -13.25 -2.50
C LYS A 137 4.57 -13.98 -1.75
N ASP A 138 4.78 -14.20 -0.47
CA ASP A 138 3.83 -14.87 0.42
C ASP A 138 3.02 -13.84 1.20
N ALA A 139 1.77 -14.18 1.51
CA ALA A 139 0.95 -13.37 2.40
C ALA A 139 1.64 -13.29 3.77
N PRO A 140 1.80 -12.09 4.34
CA PRO A 140 2.48 -11.94 5.61
C PRO A 140 1.69 -12.66 6.72
N ALA A 141 2.40 -13.41 7.55
CA ALA A 141 1.84 -14.06 8.73
C ALA A 141 1.57 -13.04 9.85
N LEU A 142 0.57 -12.19 9.64
CA LEU A 142 0.15 -11.17 10.60
C LEU A 142 -0.71 -11.81 11.69
N ARG A 143 -0.34 -11.59 12.94
CA ARG A 143 -1.19 -11.97 14.08
C ARG A 143 -2.31 -10.94 14.19
N VAL A 144 -3.52 -11.34 13.81
CA VAL A 144 -4.71 -10.58 14.19
C VAL A 144 -4.88 -10.78 15.68
N ILE A 145 -4.61 -9.73 16.45
CA ILE A 145 -5.00 -9.69 17.85
C ILE A 145 -6.44 -9.20 17.79
N ASP A 146 -7.41 -10.10 17.92
CA ASP A 146 -8.81 -9.70 18.02
C ASP A 146 -8.92 -8.78 19.25
N GLY A 147 -8.96 -7.48 19.00
CA GLY A 147 -9.29 -6.47 20.00
C GLY A 147 -10.70 -6.78 20.46
N GLY A 148 -10.80 -7.44 21.61
CA GLY A 148 -12.02 -8.04 22.11
C GLY A 148 -13.22 -7.10 22.02
N GLN A 149 -14.25 -7.56 21.32
CA GLN A 149 -15.60 -7.10 21.56
C GLN A 149 -15.99 -7.60 22.97
N ASN A 150 -16.05 -6.69 23.92
CA ASN A 150 -16.83 -6.83 25.16
C ASN A 150 -18.06 -5.93 25.05
#